data_AF-A0A067NE04-F1
#
_entry.id   AF-A0A067NE04-F1
#
_cell.length_a   1.000
_cell.length_b   1.000
_cell.length_c   1.000
_cell.angle_alpha   90.00
_cell.angle_beta   90.00
_cell.angle_gamma   90.00
#
_symmetry.space_group_name_H-M   'P 1'
#
loop_
_entity.id
_entity.type
_entity.pdbx_description
1 polymer ?
#
loop_
_entity_poly.entity_id
_entity_poly.type
_entity_poly.pdbx_seq_one_letter_code
_entity_poly.pdbx_strand_id
1 'polypeptide(L)' 'LGRVDKKANIPLKPGVQPISLPMYGTSPAKREVLDAQLDKWFAQEVIEPSKSPWGSPCMIVYRNGKPRL' A
#
# COMPACT_ATOMS: atom_id res chain seq x y z
N LEU A 1 -4.66 7.73 -11.76
CA LEU A 1 -4.56 8.43 -10.46
C LEU A 1 -4.37 9.92 -10.76
N GLY A 2 -4.90 10.80 -9.92
CA GLY A 2 -4.91 12.25 -10.18
C GLY A 2 -4.32 13.02 -9.01
N ARG A 3 -3.70 14.17 -9.28
CA ARG A 3 -3.28 15.12 -8.25
C ARG A 3 -4.50 15.91 -7.79
N VAL A 4 -4.69 15.99 -6.48
CA VAL A 4 -5.79 16.73 -5.86
C VAL A 4 -5.21 17.57 -4.73
N ASP A 5 -5.52 18.87 -4.72
CA ASP A 5 -4.94 19.82 -3.75
C ASP A 5 -5.57 19.71 -2.35
N LYS A 6 -6.64 18.94 -2.20
CA LYS A 6 -7.34 18.72 -0.94
C LYS A 6 -6.67 17.61 -0.14
N LYS A 7 -6.38 17.90 1.13
CA LYS A 7 -5.89 16.92 2.10
C LYS A 7 -7.03 16.33 2.90
N ALA A 8 -6.97 15.03 3.16
CA ALA A 8 -7.85 14.34 4.12
C ALA A 8 -7.17 14.26 5.49
N ASN A 9 -7.94 14.42 6.56
CA ASN A 9 -7.49 14.17 7.92
C ASN A 9 -8.08 12.84 8.42
N ILE A 10 -7.25 12.00 9.03
CA ILE A 10 -7.63 10.68 9.55
C ILE A 10 -7.39 10.69 11.07
N PRO A 11 -8.43 10.97 11.89
CA PRO A 11 -8.28 11.01 13.34
C PRO A 11 -8.10 9.60 13.91
N LEU A 12 -7.21 9.47 14.90
CA LEU A 12 -7.00 8.24 15.65
C LEU A 12 -7.91 8.21 16.88
N LYS A 13 -8.31 7.00 17.31
CA LYS A 13 -8.98 6.84 18.59
C LYS A 13 -8.00 7.18 19.74
N PRO A 14 -8.49 7.70 20.89
CA PRO A 14 -7.62 7.99 22.03
C PRO A 14 -6.83 6.76 22.50
N GLY A 15 -5.55 6.94 22.81
CA GLY A 15 -4.68 5.89 23.38
C GLY A 15 -4.14 4.85 22.39
N VAL A 16 -4.41 4.98 21.09
CA VAL A 16 -3.90 4.03 20.09
C VAL A 16 -2.40 4.22 19.88
N GLN A 17 -1.66 3.11 19.94
CA GLN A 17 -0.24 3.04 19.62
C GLN A 17 -0.03 2.58 18.17
N PRO A 18 1.11 2.89 17.54
CA PRO A 18 1.43 2.42 16.19
C PRO A 18 1.38 0.89 16.07
N ILE A 19 0.80 0.43 14.96
CA ILE A 19 0.74 -0.99 14.59
C ILE A 19 1.61 -1.19 13.35
N SER A 20 2.57 -2.11 13.45
CA SER A 20 3.41 -2.52 12.32
C SER A 20 3.37 -4.03 12.20
N LEU A 21 2.79 -4.51 11.10
CA LEU A 21 2.61 -5.92 10.82
C LEU A 21 3.53 -6.38 9.68
N PRO A 22 4.12 -7.58 9.76
CA PRO A 22 4.91 -8.13 8.68
C PRO A 22 4.04 -8.48 7.47
N MET A 23 4.65 -8.52 6.28
CA MET A 23 3.99 -8.97 5.05
C MET A 23 3.50 -10.42 5.19
N TYR A 24 2.31 -10.70 4.66
CA TYR A 24 1.83 -12.07 4.55
C TYR A 24 2.71 -12.88 3.59
N GLY A 25 2.81 -14.19 3.85
CA GLY A 25 3.42 -15.13 2.92
C GLY A 25 2.67 -15.09 1.59
N THR A 26 3.38 -14.77 0.51
CA THR A 26 2.83 -14.68 -0.85
C THR A 26 3.68 -15.51 -1.81
N SER A 27 3.06 -16.03 -2.88
CA SER A 27 3.81 -16.77 -3.89
C SER A 27 4.73 -15.83 -4.68
N PRO A 28 5.86 -16.33 -5.23
CA PRO A 28 6.79 -15.51 -6.03
C PRO A 28 6.08 -14.77 -7.17
N ALA A 29 5.21 -15.44 -7.92
CA ALA A 29 4.44 -14.82 -9.02
C ALA A 29 3.52 -13.68 -8.55
N LYS A 30 2.91 -13.79 -7.36
CA LYS A 30 2.10 -12.69 -6.81
C LYS A 30 2.97 -11.52 -6.32
N ARG A 31 4.20 -11.82 -5.86
CA ARG A 31 5.16 -10.78 -5.45
C ARG A 31 5.66 -9.98 -6.64
N GLU A 32 5.97 -10.62 -7.77
CA GLU A 32 6.35 -9.91 -9.00
C GLU A 32 5.27 -8.93 -9.46
N VAL A 33 3.99 -9.33 -9.39
CA VAL A 33 2.85 -8.45 -9.74
C VAL A 33 2.71 -7.30 -8.74
N LEU A 34 2.92 -7.56 -7.44
CA LEU A 34 2.93 -6.54 -6.40
C LEU A 34 4.03 -5.51 -6.67
N ASP A 35 5.26 -5.97 -6.87
CA ASP A 35 6.43 -5.11 -7.06
C ASP A 35 6.26 -4.24 -8.33
N ALA A 36 5.82 -4.82 -9.44
CA ALA A 36 5.53 -4.08 -10.66
C ALA A 36 4.40 -3.04 -10.52
N GLN A 37 3.45 -3.24 -9.59
CA GLN A 37 2.42 -2.24 -9.29
C GLN A 37 2.96 -1.11 -8.42
N LEU A 38 3.82 -1.43 -7.45
CA LEU A 38 4.50 -0.43 -6.61
C LEU A 38 5.41 0.47 -7.44
N ASP A 39 6.19 -0.10 -8.36
CA ASP A 39 7.07 0.67 -9.27
C ASP A 39 6.29 1.71 -10.07
N LYS A 40 5.12 1.32 -10.58
CA LYS A 40 4.23 2.25 -11.30
C LYS A 40 3.73 3.37 -10.40
N TRP A 41 3.40 3.07 -9.14
CA TRP A 41 2.93 4.09 -8.19
C TRP A 41 4.05 5.04 -7.76
N PHE A 42 5.27 4.56 -7.59
CA PHE A 42 6.44 5.43 -7.38
C PHE A 42 6.69 6.34 -8.58
N ALA A 43 6.71 5.77 -9.79
CA ALA A 43 6.91 6.55 -11.02
C ALA A 43 5.80 7.60 -11.27
N GLN A 44 4.59 7.33 -10.79
CA GLN A 44 3.44 8.25 -10.87
C GLN A 44 3.34 9.20 -9.67
N GLU A 45 4.27 9.12 -8.69
CA GLU A 45 4.25 9.90 -7.45
C GLU A 45 2.94 9.74 -6.66
N VAL A 46 2.36 8.55 -6.70
CA VAL A 46 1.16 8.19 -5.94
C VAL A 46 1.51 7.86 -4.49
N ILE A 47 2.70 7.28 -4.28
CA ILE A 47 3.26 6.92 -2.98
C ILE A 47 4.73 7.35 -2.90
N GLU A 48 5.27 7.40 -1.70
CA GLU A 48 6.67 7.69 -1.41
C GLU A 48 7.22 6.77 -0.30
N PRO A 49 8.55 6.58 -0.20
CA PRO A 49 9.14 5.84 0.90
C PRO A 49 8.80 6.48 2.25
N SER A 50 8.40 5.65 3.22
CA SER A 50 7.99 6.12 4.55
C SER A 50 8.89 5.58 5.65
N LYS A 51 9.12 6.39 6.68
CA LYS A 51 9.77 6.01 7.95
C LYS A 51 8.75 5.89 9.10
N SER A 52 7.47 5.74 8.76
CA SER A 52 6.37 5.66 9.72
C SER A 52 6.52 4.45 10.66
N PRO A 53 6.18 4.59 11.96
CA PRO A 53 6.08 3.44 12.85
C PRO A 53 4.86 2.56 12.55
N TRP A 54 3.98 2.99 11.64
CA TRP A 54 2.81 2.24 11.18
C TRP A 54 3.13 1.45 9.92
N GLY A 55 2.71 0.18 9.87
CA GLY A 55 2.91 -0.71 8.74
C GLY A 55 1.76 -1.71 8.62
N SER A 56 1.18 -1.79 7.43
CA SER A 56 0.13 -2.76 7.09
C SER A 56 0.59 -3.66 5.95
N PRO A 57 0.41 -4.99 6.04
CA PRO A 57 0.69 -5.87 4.93
C PRO A 57 -0.22 -5.55 3.75
N CYS A 58 0.33 -5.66 2.55
CA CYS A 58 -0.40 -5.53 1.30
C CYS A 58 -0.44 -6.88 0.58
N MET A 59 -1.47 -7.13 -0.23
CA MET A 59 -1.62 -8.37 -0.97
C MET A 59 -2.34 -8.13 -2.29
N ILE A 60 -2.03 -8.94 -3.30
CA ILE A 60 -2.70 -8.89 -4.60
C ILE A 60 -3.93 -9.79 -4.60
N VAL A 61 -5.04 -9.23 -5.06
CA VAL A 61 -6.29 -9.95 -5.36
C VAL A 61 -6.59 -9.85 -6.85
N TYR A 62 -7.08 -10.93 -7.45
CA TYR A 62 -7.49 -10.92 -8.86
C TYR A 62 -8.99 -10.71 -8.96
N ARG A 63 -9.41 -9.72 -9.76
CA ARG A 63 -10.81 -9.47 -10.09
C ARG A 63 -10.97 -9.40 -11.60
N ASN A 64 -11.80 -10.28 -12.16
CA ASN A 64 -12.01 -10.43 -13.61
C ASN A 64 -10.68 -10.59 -14.37
N GLY A 65 -9.80 -11.45 -13.85
CA GLY A 65 -8.47 -11.72 -14.43
C GLY A 65 -7.43 -10.59 -14.26
N LYS A 66 -7.82 -9.43 -13.71
CA LYS A 66 -6.91 -8.30 -13.52
C LYS A 66 -6.42 -8.24 -12.07
N PRO A 67 -5.11 -8.08 -11.83
CA PRO A 67 -4.61 -7.88 -10.48
C PRO A 67 -5.09 -6.54 -9.91
N ARG A 68 -5.26 -6.51 -8.60
CA ARG A 68 -5.61 -5.35 -7.78
C ARG A 68 -4.71 -5.40 -6.55
N LEU A 69 -4.06 -4.29 -6.29
CA LEU A 69 -3.47 -3.96 -5.00
C LEU A 69 -4.43 -3.04 -4.27
#